data_AF-A0A0E9XE67-F1
#
_entry.id   AF-A0A0E9XE67-F1
#
_cell.length_a   1.000
_cell.length_b   1.000
_cell.length_c   1.000
_cell.angle_alpha   90.00
_cell.angle_beta   90.00
_cell.angle_gamma   90.00
#
_symmetry.space_group_name_H-M   'P 1'
#
loop_
_entity.id
_entity.type
_entity.pdbx_description
1 polymer ?
#
loop_
_entity_poly.entity_id
_entity_poly.type
_entity_poly.pdbx_seq_one_letter_code
_entity_poly.pdbx_strand_id
1 'polypeptide(L)'
;MPTPEPQYLLDLARYRNWGETILIVDINELPENIIQATDSLKTVNVIPALGLNVHSMLKHETLVLTLEAVNFLEKKLLWHDSRFTPLYPFKFPYSDFP
;
A
#
# COMPACT_ATOMS: atom_id res chain seq x y z
N MET A 1 4.49 0.66 -15.26
CA MET A 1 5.78 0.06 -15.64
C MET A 1 5.87 -0.08 -17.15
N PRO A 2 7.03 0.19 -17.77
CA PRO A 2 7.21 0.09 -19.21
C PRO A 2 7.15 -1.35 -19.73
N THR A 3 7.56 -2.34 -18.92
CA THR A 3 7.53 -3.76 -19.29
C THR A 3 7.08 -4.65 -18.11
N PRO A 4 6.59 -5.88 -18.37
CA PRO A 4 6.22 -6.83 -17.33
C PRO A 4 7.39 -7.67 -16.80
N GLU A 5 8.64 -7.41 -17.23
CA GLU A 5 9.78 -8.22 -16.79
C GLU A 5 10.16 -7.93 -15.31
N PRO A 6 10.28 -8.98 -14.47
CA PRO A 6 10.68 -8.83 -13.07
C PRO A 6 12.07 -8.20 -12.91
N GLN A 7 12.97 -8.46 -13.86
CA GLN A 7 14.35 -7.97 -13.84
C GLN A 7 14.42 -6.44 -13.82
N TYR A 8 13.55 -5.76 -14.56
CA TYR A 8 13.50 -4.30 -14.59
C TYR A 8 13.23 -3.72 -13.19
N LEU A 9 12.30 -4.35 -12.45
CA LEU A 9 11.94 -3.91 -11.11
C LEU A 9 13.07 -4.16 -10.09
N LEU A 10 13.78 -5.28 -10.22
CA LEU A 10 14.96 -5.59 -9.40
C LEU A 10 16.12 -4.62 -9.69
N ASP A 11 16.38 -4.31 -10.95
CA ASP A 11 17.44 -3.38 -11.34
C ASP A 11 17.12 -1.96 -10.87
N LEU A 12 15.84 -1.55 -10.93
CA LEU A 12 15.36 -0.28 -10.39
C LEU A 12 15.51 -0.22 -8.86
N ALA A 13 15.16 -1.30 -8.15
CA ALA A 13 15.32 -1.40 -6.71
C ALA A 13 16.80 -1.28 -6.30
N ARG A 14 17.70 -1.94 -7.04
CA ARG A 14 19.15 -1.85 -6.84
C ARG A 14 19.68 -0.45 -7.12
N TYR A 15 19.29 0.16 -8.23
CA TYR A 15 19.71 1.51 -8.60
C TYR A 15 19.29 2.58 -7.57
N ARG A 16 18.13 2.40 -6.93
CA ARG A 16 17.59 3.30 -5.91
C ARG A 16 17.95 2.90 -4.47
N ASN A 17 18.75 1.85 -4.28
CA ASN A 17 19.13 1.31 -2.97
C ASN A 17 17.92 1.02 -2.06
N TRP A 18 16.86 0.39 -2.58
CA TRP A 18 15.65 0.03 -1.82
C TRP A 18 15.83 -1.19 -0.90
N GLY A 19 17.02 -1.76 -0.81
CA GLY A 19 17.25 -2.97 -0.02
C GLY A 19 16.74 -4.24 -0.69
N GLU A 20 16.63 -5.31 0.09
CA GLU A 20 16.32 -6.65 -0.41
C GLU A 20 14.82 -6.94 -0.48
N THR A 21 14.02 -6.34 0.41
CA THR A 21 12.58 -6.62 0.50
C THR A 21 11.76 -5.34 0.41
N ILE A 22 10.77 -5.35 -0.48
CA ILE A 22 9.99 -4.16 -0.83
C ILE A 22 8.51 -4.49 -0.70
N LEU A 23 7.76 -3.61 -0.06
CA LEU A 23 6.31 -3.64 0.00
C LEU A 23 5.73 -2.45 -0.76
N ILE A 24 5.04 -2.72 -1.86
CA ILE A 24 4.34 -1.72 -2.67
C ILE A 24 2.87 -1.71 -2.25
N VAL A 25 2.33 -0.53 -1.96
CA VAL A 25 0.95 -0.34 -1.52
C VAL A 25 0.24 0.62 -2.47
N ASP A 26 -0.94 0.19 -2.93
CA ASP A 26 -1.82 1.01 -3.78
C ASP A 26 -3.29 0.85 -3.36
N ILE A 27 -4.16 1.79 -3.75
CA ILE A 27 -5.62 1.69 -3.49
C ILE A 27 -6.35 1.02 -4.63
N ASN A 28 -5.88 1.29 -5.85
CA ASN A 28 -6.58 0.94 -7.08
C ASN A 28 -6.05 -0.37 -7.66
N GLU A 29 -6.70 -0.82 -8.74
CA GLU A 29 -6.17 -1.90 -9.55
C GLU A 29 -4.81 -1.49 -10.12
N LEU A 30 -3.78 -2.20 -9.67
CA LEU A 30 -2.43 -1.98 -10.16
C LEU A 30 -2.34 -2.35 -11.64
N PRO A 31 -1.48 -1.68 -12.42
CA PRO A 31 -1.25 -2.03 -13.80
C PRO A 31 -0.85 -3.51 -13.92
N GLU A 32 -1.42 -4.22 -14.90
CA GLU A 32 -1.18 -5.65 -15.13
C GLU A 32 0.30 -6.00 -15.21
N ASN A 33 1.11 -5.11 -15.81
CA ASN A 33 2.56 -5.26 -15.88
C ASN A 33 3.24 -5.36 -14.50
N ILE A 34 2.78 -4.60 -13.51
CA ILE A 34 3.34 -4.68 -12.14
C ILE A 34 2.93 -5.99 -11.51
N ILE A 35 1.65 -6.36 -11.60
CA ILE A 35 1.14 -7.59 -11.01
C ILE A 35 1.93 -8.79 -11.55
N GLN A 36 2.06 -8.88 -12.88
CA GLN A 36 2.79 -9.96 -13.54
C GLN A 36 4.28 -9.99 -13.15
N ALA A 37 4.93 -8.82 -13.07
CA ALA A 37 6.33 -8.75 -12.66
C ALA A 37 6.54 -9.21 -11.22
N THR A 38 5.62 -8.83 -10.32
CA THR A 38 5.74 -9.13 -8.89
C THR A 38 5.29 -10.53 -8.51
N ASP A 39 4.39 -11.16 -9.27
CA ASP A 39 3.89 -12.51 -8.99
C ASP A 39 5.01 -13.57 -8.96
N SER A 40 6.06 -13.36 -9.76
CA SER A 40 7.24 -14.22 -9.79
C SER A 40 8.29 -13.92 -8.69
N LEU A 41 8.19 -12.78 -8.00
CA LEU A 41 9.19 -12.30 -7.06
C LEU A 41 8.77 -12.58 -5.61
N LYS A 42 9.68 -13.15 -4.81
CA LYS A 42 9.45 -13.36 -3.37
C LYS A 42 9.81 -12.14 -2.51
N THR A 43 10.66 -11.28 -3.05
CA THR A 43 11.24 -10.12 -2.37
C THR A 43 10.37 -8.87 -2.49
N VAL A 44 9.53 -8.80 -3.53
CA VAL A 44 8.69 -7.64 -3.81
C VAL A 44 7.24 -8.06 -3.68
N ASN A 45 6.59 -7.56 -2.63
CA ASN A 45 5.19 -7.84 -2.37
C ASN A 45 4.35 -6.61 -2.69
N VAL A 46 3.14 -6.88 -3.16
CA VAL A 46 2.17 -5.88 -3.56
C VAL A 46 0.89 -6.12 -2.76
N ILE A 47 0.39 -5.09 -2.08
CA ILE A 47 -0.85 -5.19 -1.30
C ILE A 47 -1.76 -3.97 -1.53
N PRO A 48 -3.08 -4.13 -1.41
CA PRO A 48 -3.98 -2.99 -1.36
C PRO A 48 -3.79 -2.21 -0.04
N ALA A 49 -4.04 -0.89 -0.08
CA ALA A 49 -3.96 -0.01 1.09
C ALA A 49 -4.89 -0.45 2.23
N LEU A 50 -6.03 -1.08 1.90
CA LEU A 50 -6.93 -1.69 2.89
C LEU A 50 -6.28 -2.85 3.66
N GLY A 51 -5.31 -3.55 3.07
CA GLY A 51 -4.60 -4.68 3.67
C GLY A 51 -3.32 -4.29 4.40
N LEU A 52 -2.99 -2.99 4.45
CA LEU A 52 -1.78 -2.51 5.10
C LEU A 52 -1.82 -2.80 6.60
N ASN A 53 -0.75 -3.41 7.10
CA ASN A 53 -0.61 -3.74 8.51
C ASN A 53 0.84 -3.61 8.97
N VAL A 54 1.02 -3.40 10.27
CA VAL A 54 2.34 -3.14 10.89
C VAL A 54 3.26 -4.35 10.74
N HIS A 55 2.75 -5.58 10.80
CA HIS A 55 3.58 -6.78 10.65
C HIS A 55 4.22 -6.84 9.26
N SER A 56 3.44 -6.60 8.20
CA SER A 56 3.95 -6.51 6.84
C SER A 56 4.92 -5.33 6.67
N MET A 57 4.66 -4.18 7.30
CA MET A 57 5.58 -3.03 7.24
C MET A 57 6.94 -3.36 7.87
N LEU A 58 6.97 -4.05 9.02
CA LEU A 58 8.22 -4.42 9.69
C LEU A 58 8.95 -5.58 9.00
N LYS A 59 8.22 -6.43 8.27
CA LYS A 59 8.80 -7.55 7.52
C LYS A 59 9.63 -7.09 6.32
N HIS A 60 9.33 -5.92 5.74
CA HIS A 60 10.01 -5.40 4.57
C HIS A 60 10.92 -4.24 4.94
N GLU A 61 12.04 -4.09 4.23
CA GLU A 61 12.99 -3.00 4.47
C GLU A 61 12.48 -1.67 3.91
N THR A 62 11.83 -1.72 2.74
CA THR A 62 11.32 -0.52 2.07
C THR A 62 9.82 -0.61 1.83
N LEU A 63 9.12 0.47 2.18
CA LEU A 63 7.71 0.68 1.88
C LEU A 63 7.57 1.71 0.75
N VAL A 64 6.81 1.37 -0.29
CA VAL A 64 6.51 2.27 -1.42
C VAL A 64 5.00 2.50 -1.45
N LEU A 65 4.58 3.76 -1.37
CA LEU A 65 3.17 4.17 -1.39
C LEU A 65 2.89 4.99 -2.65
N THR A 66 1.75 4.76 -3.30
CA THR A 66 1.24 5.67 -4.33
C THR A 66 0.72 6.96 -3.69
N LEU A 67 0.65 8.05 -4.47
CA LEU A 67 0.08 9.31 -4.00
C LEU A 67 -1.37 9.14 -3.51
N GLU A 68 -2.13 8.32 -4.22
CA GLU A 68 -3.49 8.00 -3.84
C GLU A 68 -3.51 7.23 -2.51
N ALA A 69 -2.66 6.20 -2.34
CA ALA A 69 -2.50 5.45 -1.10
C ALA A 69 -2.22 6.36 0.10
N VAL A 70 -1.32 7.34 -0.05
CA VAL A 70 -1.04 8.33 0.99
C VAL A 70 -2.30 9.13 1.35
N ASN A 71 -2.98 9.72 0.36
CA ASN A 71 -4.19 10.51 0.59
C ASN A 71 -5.30 9.73 1.32
N PHE A 72 -5.47 8.45 0.99
CA PHE A 72 -6.45 7.59 1.66
C PHE A 72 -6.06 7.27 3.10
N LEU A 73 -4.80 6.91 3.34
CA LEU A 73 -4.30 6.61 4.67
C LEU A 73 -4.41 7.85 5.57
N GLU A 74 -4.02 9.02 5.09
CA GLU A 74 -4.16 10.28 5.82
C GLU A 74 -5.63 10.55 6.17
N LYS A 75 -6.55 10.48 5.19
CA LYS A 75 -7.98 10.72 5.43
C LYS A 75 -8.56 9.76 6.48
N LYS A 76 -8.20 8.47 6.44
CA LYS A 76 -8.74 7.46 7.36
C LYS A 76 -8.09 7.53 8.74
N LEU A 77 -6.78 7.79 8.84
CA LEU A 77 -6.07 7.88 10.10
C LEU A 77 -6.42 9.17 10.85
N LEU A 78 -6.37 10.33 10.18
CA LEU A 78 -6.66 11.63 10.79
C LEU A 78 -8.12 11.75 11.24
N TRP A 79 -9.05 11.03 10.61
CA TRP A 79 -10.44 10.98 11.06
C TRP A 79 -10.56 10.48 12.52
N HIS A 80 -9.64 9.62 12.96
CA HIS A 80 -9.66 9.12 14.34
C HIS A 80 -9.22 10.15 15.38
N ASP A 81 -8.51 11.22 15.00
CA ASP A 81 -8.02 12.26 15.91
C ASP A 81 -9.12 13.27 16.27
N SER A 82 -10.10 13.48 15.38
CA SER A 82 -11.15 14.50 15.54
C SER A 82 -12.56 13.94 15.74
N ARG A 83 -12.75 12.62 15.76
CA ARG A 83 -14.08 12.00 15.90
C ARG A 83 -14.58 11.97 17.35
N PHE A 84 -15.90 11.94 17.50
CA PHE A 84 -16.55 11.62 18.78
C PHE A 84 -16.46 10.13 19.13
N THR A 85 -16.65 9.83 20.41
CA THR A 85 -16.84 8.46 20.90
C THR A 85 -18.06 7.83 20.21
N PRO A 86 -17.98 6.58 19.73
CA PRO A 86 -19.09 5.94 19.02
C PRO A 86 -20.30 5.78 19.95
N LEU A 87 -21.47 6.19 19.47
CA LEU A 87 -22.75 5.91 20.14
C LEU A 87 -23.23 4.48 19.87
N TYR A 88 -22.99 4.02 18.64
CA TYR A 88 -23.28 2.66 18.15
C TYR A 88 -22.25 2.29 17.07
N PRO A 89 -22.18 1.02 16.62
CA PRO A 89 -21.20 0.61 15.62
C PRO A 89 -21.23 1.48 14.34
N PHE A 90 -20.06 1.87 13.81
CA PHE A 90 -19.90 2.71 12.60
C PHE A 90 -20.45 2.10 11.30
N LYS A 91 -20.89 0.84 11.33
CA LYS A 91 -21.62 0.22 10.22
C LYS A 91 -23.04 0.78 10.03
N PHE A 92 -23.57 1.47 11.03
CA PHE A 92 -24.89 2.13 10.96
C PHE A 92 -24.75 3.58 10.48
N PRO A 93 -25.82 4.21 9.99
CA PRO A 93 -25.76 5.55 9.40
C PRO A 93 -25.34 6.62 10.42
N TYR A 94 -24.39 7.46 10.04
CA TYR A 94 -23.97 8.67 10.75
C TYR A 94 -24.06 9.87 9.78
N SER A 95 -24.31 11.07 10.28
CA SER A 95 -24.43 12.27 9.45
C SER A 95 -23.10 12.74 8.83
N ASP A 96 -22.01 12.49 9.53
CA ASP A 96 -20.67 13.05 9.31
C ASP A 96 -19.59 11.96 9.16
N PHE A 97 -20.00 10.70 8.98
CA PHE A 97 -19.08 9.60 8.74
C PHE A 97 -18.64 9.57 7.27
N PRO A 98 -17.32 9.51 7.00
CA PRO A 98 -16.76 9.63 5.66
C PRO A 98 -16.83 8.36 4.80
#